data_AF-A0A942Y7Y8-F1
#
_entry.id   AF-A0A942Y7Y8-F1
#
_cell.length_a   1.000
_cell.length_b   1.000
_cell.length_c   1.000
_cell.angle_alpha   90.00
_cell.angle_beta   90.00
_cell.angle_gamma   90.00
#
_symmetry.space_group_name_H-M   'P 1'
#
loop_
_entity.id
_entity.type
_entity.pdbx_description
1 polymer ?
#
loop_
_entity_poly.entity_id
_entity_poly.type
_entity_poly.pdbx_seq_one_letter_code
_entity_poly.pdbx_strand_id
1 'polypeptide(L)'
;MPASNVLTLVIGSFLVLWGSTVVVFRVRFARFARKVEEESLGEFGRRTGAHFTPPVIAFIGCVFIGGGALALISLAAGSPVFTV
;
A
#
# COMPACT_ATOMS: atom_id res chain seq x y z
N MET A 1 -18.00 -11.97 -17.34
CA MET A 1 -16.64 -12.12 -16.76
C MET A 1 -16.75 -12.99 -15.51
N PRO A 2 -15.82 -13.93 -15.27
CA PRO A 2 -15.78 -14.72 -14.03
C PRO A 2 -15.66 -13.82 -12.80
N ALA A 3 -16.27 -14.22 -11.67
CA ALA A 3 -16.21 -13.46 -10.42
C ALA A 3 -14.76 -13.24 -9.93
N SER A 4 -13.88 -14.23 -10.12
CA SER A 4 -12.44 -14.14 -9.84
C SER A 4 -11.72 -13.06 -10.65
N ASN A 5 -12.14 -12.84 -11.90
CA ASN A 5 -11.57 -11.79 -12.75
C ASN A 5 -11.98 -10.40 -12.27
N VAL A 6 -13.26 -10.24 -11.88
CA VAL A 6 -13.76 -8.98 -11.31
C VAL A 6 -13.07 -8.68 -9.98
N LEU A 7 -12.92 -9.69 -9.12
CA LEU A 7 -12.22 -9.55 -7.85
C LEU A 7 -10.74 -9.17 -8.04
N THR A 8 -10.04 -9.86 -8.94
CA THR A 8 -8.63 -9.57 -9.25
C THR A 8 -8.47 -8.17 -9.82
N LEU A 9 -9.38 -7.73 -10.68
CA LEU A 9 -9.39 -6.37 -11.22
C LEU A 9 -9.57 -5.33 -10.10
N VAL A 10 -10.59 -5.50 -9.26
CA VAL A 10 -10.90 -4.55 -8.18
C VAL A 10 -9.75 -4.45 -7.18
N ILE A 11 -9.22 -5.60 -6.71
CA ILE A 11 -8.11 -5.62 -5.76
C ILE A 11 -6.84 -5.05 -6.42
N GLY A 12 -6.51 -5.47 -7.64
CA GLY A 12 -5.34 -4.98 -8.36
C GLY A 12 -5.37 -3.46 -8.55
N SER A 13 -6.48 -2.91 -9.04
CA SER A 13 -6.66 -1.47 -9.22
C SER A 13 -6.63 -0.71 -7.89
N PHE A 14 -7.25 -1.26 -6.84
CA PHE A 14 -7.21 -0.66 -5.51
C PHE A 14 -5.78 -0.56 -4.97
N LEU A 15 -4.99 -1.64 -5.06
CA LEU A 15 -3.60 -1.66 -4.60
C LEU A 15 -2.73 -0.64 -5.35
N VAL A 16 -2.91 -0.50 -6.66
CA VAL A 16 -2.18 0.51 -7.47
C VAL A 16 -2.57 1.94 -7.07
N LEU A 17 -3.87 2.24 -6.95
CA LEU A 17 -4.35 3.56 -6.56
C LEU A 17 -3.93 3.93 -5.14
N TRP A 18 -4.08 2.99 -4.20
CA TRP A 18 -3.67 3.15 -2.82
C TRP A 18 -2.16 3.37 -2.71
N GLY A 19 -1.36 2.49 -3.31
CA GLY A 19 0.10 2.60 -3.32
C GLY A 19 0.57 3.92 -3.93
N SER A 20 -0.04 4.37 -5.04
CA SER A 20 0.25 5.66 -5.67
C SER A 20 -0.05 6.83 -4.73
N THR A 21 -1.20 6.79 -4.05
CA THR A 21 -1.58 7.80 -3.05
C THR A 21 -0.56 7.85 -1.91
N VAL A 22 -0.14 6.69 -1.41
CA VAL A 22 0.90 6.59 -0.36
C VAL A 22 2.23 7.18 -0.82
N VAL A 23 2.65 6.93 -2.06
CA VAL A 23 3.90 7.49 -2.61
C VAL A 23 3.81 9.01 -2.78
N VAL A 24 2.71 9.52 -3.35
CA VAL A 24 2.51 10.96 -3.58
C VAL A 24 2.45 11.71 -2.25
N PHE A 25 1.71 11.19 -1.28
CA PHE A 25 1.52 11.82 0.03
C PHE A 25 2.48 11.31 1.10
N ARG A 26 3.59 10.67 0.71
CA ARG A 26 4.55 10.02 1.62
C ARG A 26 5.01 10.88 2.79
N VAL A 27 5.19 12.18 2.56
CA VAL A 27 5.62 13.13 3.61
C VAL A 27 4.50 13.43 4.61
N ARG A 28 3.25 13.48 4.16
CA ARG A 28 2.08 13.67 5.04
C ARG A 28 1.81 12.39 5.83
N PHE A 29 1.90 11.23 5.18
CA PHE A 29 1.77 9.93 5.84
C PHE A 29 2.87 9.69 6.87
N ALA A 30 4.13 9.99 6.56
CA ALA A 30 5.24 9.88 7.52
C ALA A 30 5.00 10.75 8.76
N ARG A 31 4.57 12.00 8.58
CA ARG A 31 4.23 12.90 9.69
C ARG A 31 3.03 12.41 10.49
N PHE A 32 1.99 11.91 9.81
CA PHE A 32 0.80 11.37 10.46
C PHE A 32 1.14 10.11 11.28
N ALA A 33 1.82 9.14 10.68
CA ALA A 33 2.24 7.90 11.34
C ALA A 33 3.11 8.20 12.56
N ARG A 34 4.07 9.11 12.42
CA ARG A 34 4.90 9.54 13.56
C ARG A 34 4.07 10.18 14.67
N LYS A 35 3.08 11.02 14.35
CA LYS A 35 2.21 11.65 15.35
C LYS A 35 1.31 10.62 16.05
N VAL A 36 0.73 9.68 15.29
CA VAL A 36 -0.11 8.61 15.83
C VAL A 36 0.71 7.72 16.77
N GLU A 37 1.91 7.32 16.37
CA GLU A 37 2.83 6.54 17.22
C GLU A 37 3.22 7.29 18.49
N GLU A 38 3.62 8.57 18.38
CA GLU A 38 3.95 9.41 19.54
C GLU A 38 2.75 9.53 20.53
N GLU A 39 1.53 9.62 20.02
CA GLU A 39 0.32 9.76 20.85
C GLU A 39 -0.15 8.43 21.47
N SER A 40 0.02 7.32 20.75
CA SER A 40 -0.45 5.98 21.16
C SER A 40 0.53 5.21 22.05
N LEU A 41 1.85 5.39 21.85
CA LEU A 41 2.89 4.63 22.53
C LEU A 41 3.83 5.52 23.36
N GLY A 42 3.55 6.83 23.44
CA GLY A 42 4.32 7.80 24.20
C GLY A 42 5.80 7.77 23.84
N GLU A 43 6.66 7.54 24.83
CA GLU A 43 8.11 7.57 24.65
C GLU A 43 8.66 6.40 23.81
N PHE A 44 7.95 5.26 23.81
CA PHE A 44 8.26 4.12 22.93
C PHE A 44 7.87 4.44 21.48
N GLY A 45 6.70 5.07 21.30
CA GLY A 45 6.22 5.57 20.02
C GLY A 45 7.12 6.64 19.41
N ARG A 46 7.84 7.41 20.22
CA ARG A 46 8.83 8.38 19.73
C ARG A 46 10.04 7.71 19.09
N ARG A 47 10.42 6.50 19.54
CA ARG A 47 11.51 5.70 18.92
C ARG A 47 11.01 5.00 17.66
N THR A 48 9.84 4.37 17.70
CA THR A 48 9.23 3.70 16.54
C THR A 48 8.84 4.70 15.44
N GLY A 49 8.26 5.83 15.84
CA GLY A 49 7.91 6.98 15.00
C GLY A 49 9.08 7.57 14.20
N ALA A 50 10.31 7.43 14.70
CA ALA A 50 11.52 7.85 13.99
C ALA A 50 11.81 6.97 12.76
N HIS A 51 11.34 5.72 12.75
CA HIS A 51 11.49 4.81 11.61
C HIS A 51 10.50 5.09 10.47
N PHE A 52 9.39 5.80 10.74
CA PHE A 52 8.42 6.23 9.73
C PHE A 52 8.94 7.43 8.92
N THR A 53 9.98 7.17 8.14
CA THR A 53 10.58 8.17 7.25
C THR A 53 9.87 8.20 5.90
N PRO A 54 9.87 9.33 5.18
CA PRO A 54 9.29 9.41 3.82
C PRO A 54 9.80 8.32 2.85
N PRO A 55 11.08 7.89 2.86
CA PRO A 55 11.54 6.77 2.05
C PRO A 55 10.88 5.44 2.41
N VAL A 56 10.69 5.14 3.71
CA VAL A 56 10.03 3.90 4.16
C VAL A 56 8.58 3.86 3.71
N ILE A 57 7.85 4.98 3.88
CA ILE A 57 6.47 5.09 3.38
C ILE A 57 6.42 4.96 1.84
N ALA A 58 7.37 5.57 1.12
CA ALA A 58 7.45 5.42 -0.33
C ALA A 58 7.71 3.96 -0.74
N PHE A 59 8.59 3.25 -0.03
CA PHE A 59 8.84 1.83 -0.27
C PHE A 59 7.56 1.00 -0.09
N ILE A 60 6.82 1.22 1.00
CA ILE A 60 5.53 0.57 1.24
C ILE A 60 4.55 0.85 0.09
N GLY A 61 4.43 2.11 -0.34
CA GLY A 61 3.59 2.48 -1.48
C GLY A 61 4.02 1.80 -2.78
N CYS A 62 5.32 1.70 -3.05
CA CYS A 62 5.86 0.97 -4.21
C CYS A 62 5.55 -0.53 -4.16
N VAL A 63 5.58 -1.17 -2.99
CA VAL A 63 5.18 -2.58 -2.83
C VAL A 63 3.71 -2.78 -3.20
N PHE A 64 2.82 -1.87 -2.76
CA PHE A 64 1.41 -1.90 -3.14
C PHE A 64 1.21 -1.72 -4.66
N ILE A 65 1.92 -0.76 -5.27
CA ILE A 65 1.88 -0.56 -6.73
C ILE A 65 2.37 -1.81 -7.46
N GLY A 66 3.49 -2.39 -7.04
CA GLY A 66 4.07 -3.58 -7.65
C GLY A 66 3.14 -4.79 -7.54
N GLY A 67 2.58 -5.05 -6.35
CA GLY A 67 1.63 -6.13 -6.13
C GLY A 67 0.33 -5.95 -6.93
N GLY A 68 -0.22 -4.73 -6.96
CA GLY A 68 -1.40 -4.42 -7.76
C GLY A 68 -1.15 -4.54 -9.27
N ALA A 69 -0.01 -4.04 -9.76
CA ALA A 69 0.39 -4.17 -11.16
C ALA A 69 0.58 -5.63 -11.55
N LEU A 70 1.22 -6.44 -10.70
CA LEU A 70 1.38 -7.87 -10.94
C LEU A 70 0.02 -8.57 -11.04
N ALA A 71 -0.93 -8.27 -10.14
CA ALA A 71 -2.27 -8.84 -10.19
C ALA A 71 -3.02 -8.49 -11.49
N LEU A 72 -2.87 -7.25 -11.97
CA LEU A 72 -3.47 -6.80 -13.23
C LEU A 72 -2.80 -7.45 -14.45
N ILE A 73 -1.47 -7.63 -14.43
CA ILE A 73 -0.72 -8.32 -15.50
C ILE A 73 -1.15 -9.79 -15.56
N SER A 74 -1.23 -10.48 -14.43
CA SER A 74 -1.69 -11.87 -14.36
C SER A 74 -3.14 -12.02 -14.84
N LEU A 75 -4.02 -11.07 -14.49
CA LEU A 75 -5.38 -11.04 -15.04
C LEU A 75 -5.38 -10.88 -16.57
N ALA A 76 -4.55 -9.99 -17.12
CA ALA A 76 -4.41 -9.79 -18.56
C ALA A 76 -3.82 -11.03 -19.27
N ALA A 77 -2.98 -11.80 -18.58
CA ALA A 77 -2.44 -13.08 -19.04
C ALA A 77 -3.46 -14.24 -18.93
N GLY A 78 -4.65 -14.00 -18.40
CA GLY A 78 -5.71 -15.02 -18.24
C GLY A 78 -5.59 -15.88 -16.97
N SER A 79 -4.69 -15.54 -16.06
CA SER A 79 -4.47 -16.25 -14.78
C SER A 79 -4.81 -15.34 -13.59
N PRO A 80 -6.08 -15.25 -13.16
CA PRO A 80 -6.46 -14.41 -12.03
C PRO A 80 -5.76 -14.87 -10.74
N VAL A 81 -5.10 -13.93 -10.06
CA VAL A 81 -4.34 -14.20 -8.82
C VAL A 81 -5.27 -14.44 -7.64
N PHE A 82 -6.41 -13.75 -7.60
CA PHE A 82 -7.39 -13.88 -6.53
C PHE A 82 -8.55 -14.75 -7.02
N THR A 83 -8.73 -15.89 -6.35
CA THR A 83 -9.82 -16.83 -6.58
C THR A 83 -10.65 -16.92 -5.30
N VAL A 84 -11.97 -17.04 -5.48
CA VAL A 84 -12.96 -17.22 -4.39
C VAL A 84 -13.31 -18.68 -4.33
#